data_AF-X1FL48-F1
#
_entry.id   AF-X1FL48-F1
#
_cell.length_a   1.000
_cell.length_b   1.000
_cell.length_c   1.000
_cell.angle_alpha   90.00
_cell.angle_beta   90.00
_cell.angle_gamma   90.00
#
_symmetry.space_group_name_H-M   'P 1'
#
loop_
_entity.id
_entity.type
_entity.pdbx_description
1 polymer ?
#
loop_
_entity_poly.entity_id
_entity_poly.type
_entity_poly.pdbx_seq_one_letter_code
_entity_poly.pdbx_strand_id
1 'polypeptide(L)'
;DGKLSRVKLASSNIGRMEHAFDFLFEHSWYIALAIYLSKAYGISAILLCVFILLFDSFFYYCEIAFGKAIKDRPLVDYGRIEQLFRKFDGRKNSYILFILIGIVFNVPFYSLAAIAVWSFISAVFYCSRTIKHIYALDKRKVRLS
;
A
#
# COMPACT_ATOMS: atom_id res chain seq x y z
N ASP A 1 5.17 -1.11 17.37
CA ASP A 1 5.86 -2.22 16.64
C ASP A 1 5.16 -3.55 16.92
N GLY A 2 4.57 -4.14 15.88
CA GLY A 2 3.74 -5.36 15.95
C GLY A 2 4.49 -6.64 16.35
N LYS A 3 5.84 -6.61 16.39
CA LYS A 3 6.64 -7.72 16.92
C LYS A 3 6.59 -7.79 18.45
N LEU A 4 6.48 -6.65 19.14
CA LEU A 4 6.41 -6.57 20.60
C LEU A 4 4.99 -6.85 21.15
N SER A 5 3.94 -6.53 20.38
CA SER A 5 2.55 -6.72 20.82
C SER A 5 2.11 -8.19 20.86
N ARG A 6 2.69 -9.04 19.98
CA ARG A 6 2.45 -10.49 20.00
C ARG A 6 3.04 -11.20 21.22
N VAL A 7 4.12 -10.65 21.79
CA VAL A 7 4.77 -11.19 23.00
C VAL A 7 4.03 -10.75 24.27
N LYS A 8 3.33 -9.61 24.23
CA LYS A 8 2.65 -9.03 25.41
C LYS A 8 1.14 -9.28 25.51
N LEU A 9 0.49 -9.96 24.54
CA LEU A 9 -0.98 -10.13 24.50
C LEU A 9 -1.76 -8.82 24.75
N ALA A 10 -1.16 -7.69 24.39
CA ALA A 10 -1.66 -6.35 24.66
C ALA A 10 -2.08 -5.67 23.35
N SER A 11 -3.05 -6.26 22.65
CA SER A 11 -3.71 -5.59 21.52
C SER A 11 -4.76 -4.63 22.08
N SER A 12 -4.35 -3.38 22.31
CA SER A 12 -5.25 -2.29 22.71
C SER A 12 -5.85 -1.62 21.47
N ASN A 13 -7.09 -1.10 21.56
CA ASN A 13 -7.71 -0.30 20.50
C ASN A 13 -6.86 0.95 20.13
N ILE A 14 -6.00 1.43 21.03
CA ILE A 14 -5.04 2.52 20.78
C ILE A 14 -3.95 2.07 19.80
N GLY A 15 -3.55 0.79 19.81
CA GLY A 15 -2.62 0.23 18.83
C GLY A 15 -3.16 0.28 17.38
N ARG A 16 -4.48 0.42 17.20
CA ARG A 16 -5.09 0.65 15.88
C ARG A 16 -4.81 2.07 15.35
N MET A 17 -4.59 3.05 16.24
CA MET A 17 -4.16 4.39 15.85
C MET A 17 -2.69 4.42 15.40
N GLU A 18 -1.83 3.51 15.88
CA GLU A 18 -0.44 3.40 15.37
C GLU A 18 -0.44 3.17 13.86
N HIS A 19 -1.32 2.32 13.35
CA HIS A 19 -1.46 2.09 11.91
C HIS A 19 -1.92 3.32 11.13
N ALA A 20 -2.81 4.14 11.70
CA ALA A 20 -3.25 5.38 11.07
C ALA A 20 -2.13 6.43 11.02
N PHE A 21 -1.33 6.54 12.09
CA PHE A 21 -0.15 7.40 12.10
C PHE A 21 0.92 6.90 11.14
N ASP A 22 1.15 5.59 11.07
CA ASP A 22 2.09 5.00 10.13
C ASP A 22 1.75 5.37 8.68
N PHE A 23 0.46 5.27 8.32
CA PHE A 23 -0.06 5.67 7.01
C PHE A 23 0.11 7.18 6.76
N LEU A 24 -0.17 8.03 7.76
CA LEU A 24 0.02 9.48 7.65
C LEU A 24 1.49 9.84 7.41
N PHE A 25 2.42 9.24 8.15
CA PHE A 25 3.84 9.47 7.96
C PHE A 25 4.32 8.99 6.59
N GLU A 26 3.82 7.86 6.10
CA GLU A 26 4.09 7.38 4.75
C GLU A 26 3.71 8.43 3.71
N HIS A 27 2.49 8.98 3.83
CA HIS A 27 1.97 10.02 2.95
C HIS A 27 2.81 11.30 2.98
N SER A 28 3.28 11.68 4.17
CA SER A 28 4.04 12.92 4.35
C SER A 28 5.37 12.93 3.60
N TRP A 29 6.03 11.78 3.41
CA TRP A 29 7.40 11.74 2.88
C TRP A 29 7.46 11.96 1.37
N TYR A 30 6.58 11.31 0.59
CA TYR A 30 6.55 11.55 -0.86
C TYR A 30 5.89 12.89 -1.21
N ILE A 31 5.00 13.43 -0.36
CA ILE A 31 4.52 14.82 -0.49
C ILE A 31 5.70 15.79 -0.30
N ALA A 32 6.50 15.62 0.74
CA ALA A 32 7.66 16.47 0.98
C ALA A 32 8.68 16.38 -0.18
N LEU A 33 8.94 15.17 -0.68
CA LEU A 33 9.82 14.94 -1.83
C LEU A 33 9.28 15.62 -3.10
N ALA A 34 7.98 15.52 -3.36
CA ALA A 34 7.35 16.16 -4.51
C ALA A 34 7.38 17.69 -4.43
N ILE A 35 7.18 18.26 -3.25
CA ILE A 35 7.31 19.71 -3.02
C ILE A 35 8.76 20.18 -3.23
N TYR A 36 9.74 19.38 -2.81
CA TYR A 36 11.14 19.69 -3.09
C TYR A 36 11.43 19.65 -4.59
N LEU A 37 10.96 18.60 -5.28
CA LEU A 37 11.16 18.41 -6.71
C LEU A 37 10.37 19.36 -7.58
N SER A 38 9.24 19.90 -7.10
CA SER A 38 8.44 20.88 -7.86
C SER A 38 9.20 22.17 -8.15
N LYS A 39 10.23 22.49 -7.36
CA LYS A 39 11.13 23.62 -7.65
C LYS A 39 11.90 23.45 -8.96
N ALA A 40 12.22 22.22 -9.34
CA ALA A 40 13.00 21.89 -10.54
C ALA A 40 12.13 21.35 -11.70
N TYR A 41 11.10 20.58 -11.37
CA TYR A 41 10.25 19.86 -12.33
C TYR A 41 8.81 20.39 -12.39
N GLY A 42 8.49 21.45 -11.63
CA GLY A 42 7.20 22.13 -11.66
C GLY A 42 6.03 21.21 -11.32
N ILE A 43 4.97 21.33 -12.13
CA ILE A 43 3.70 20.64 -11.91
C ILE A 43 3.81 19.11 -12.08
N SER A 44 4.78 18.62 -12.86
CA SER A 44 4.96 17.19 -13.12
C SER A 44 5.26 16.40 -11.84
N ALA A 45 6.08 16.96 -10.94
CA ALA A 45 6.35 16.34 -9.64
C ALA A 45 5.09 16.26 -8.77
N ILE A 46 4.24 17.30 -8.81
CA ILE A 46 2.98 17.35 -8.06
C ILE A 46 1.99 16.33 -8.63
N LEU A 47 1.86 16.24 -9.95
CA LEU A 47 0.99 15.25 -10.61
C LEU A 47 1.38 13.82 -10.26
N LEU A 48 2.68 13.50 -10.26
CA LEU A 48 3.17 12.20 -9.82
C LEU A 48 2.81 11.93 -8.36
N CYS A 49 2.95 12.92 -7.48
CA CYS A 49 2.58 12.77 -6.08
C CYS A 49 1.08 12.52 -5.88
N VAL A 50 0.23 13.28 -6.57
CA VAL A 50 -1.23 13.10 -6.52
C VAL A 50 -1.63 11.73 -7.05
N PHE A 51 -0.96 11.27 -8.12
CA PHE A 51 -1.15 9.94 -8.67
C PHE A 51 -0.77 8.85 -7.65
N ILE A 52 0.38 8.99 -6.97
CA ILE A 52 0.80 8.08 -5.89
C ILE A 52 -0.28 8.03 -4.81
N LEU A 53 -0.67 9.19 -4.27
CA LEU A 53 -1.69 9.31 -3.22
C LEU A 53 -3.01 8.63 -3.57
N LEU A 54 -3.46 8.80 -4.82
CA LEU A 54 -4.71 8.22 -5.31
C LEU A 54 -4.64 6.69 -5.31
N PHE A 55 -3.60 6.12 -5.89
CA PHE A 55 -3.47 4.66 -5.98
C PHE A 55 -3.10 4.01 -4.66
N ASP A 56 -2.33 4.67 -3.80
CA ASP A 56 -1.97 4.20 -2.47
C ASP A 56 -3.21 4.16 -1.56
N SER A 57 -4.04 5.21 -1.61
CA SER A 57 -5.33 5.25 -0.90
C SER A 57 -6.30 4.20 -1.40
N PHE A 58 -6.37 3.99 -2.72
CA PHE A 58 -7.22 2.97 -3.32
C PHE A 58 -6.75 1.55 -2.95
N PHE A 59 -5.44 1.31 -2.98
CA PHE A 59 -4.84 0.05 -2.51
C PHE A 59 -5.21 -0.22 -1.05
N TYR A 60 -5.04 0.76 -0.16
CA TYR A 60 -5.39 0.63 1.25
C TYR A 60 -6.88 0.34 1.46
N TYR A 61 -7.76 0.98 0.70
CA TYR A 61 -9.19 0.69 0.72
C TYR A 61 -9.48 -0.75 0.28
N CYS A 62 -8.85 -1.22 -0.80
CA CYS A 62 -8.98 -2.60 -1.26
C CYS A 62 -8.50 -3.60 -0.21
N GLU A 63 -7.39 -3.32 0.51
CA GLU A 63 -6.88 -4.17 1.58
C GLU A 63 -7.87 -4.26 2.75
N ILE A 64 -8.44 -3.12 3.19
CA ILE A 64 -9.46 -3.09 4.24
C ILE A 64 -10.74 -3.81 3.81
N ALA A 65 -11.25 -3.53 2.60
CA ALA A 65 -12.47 -4.13 2.08
C ALA A 65 -12.32 -5.65 1.97
N PHE A 66 -11.14 -6.11 1.51
CA PHE A 66 -10.80 -7.52 1.49
C PHE A 66 -10.75 -8.13 2.90
N GLY A 67 -10.04 -7.49 3.84
CA GLY A 67 -9.94 -7.97 5.22
C GLY A 67 -11.30 -8.10 5.90
N LYS A 68 -12.22 -7.14 5.67
CA LYS A 68 -13.60 -7.19 6.17
C LYS A 68 -14.45 -8.27 5.51
N ALA A 69 -14.30 -8.49 4.20
CA ALA A 69 -15.07 -9.50 3.46
C ALA A 69 -14.70 -10.95 3.86
N ILE A 70 -13.50 -11.18 4.40
CA ILE A 70 -12.97 -12.52 4.67
C ILE A 70 -12.72 -12.76 6.17
N LYS A 71 -13.66 -12.33 7.05
CA LYS A 71 -13.69 -12.70 8.48
C LYS A 71 -12.30 -12.73 9.15
N ASP A 72 -11.53 -11.65 9.05
CA ASP A 72 -10.20 -11.51 9.67
C ASP A 72 -9.13 -12.53 9.25
N ARG A 73 -9.27 -13.20 8.09
CA ARG A 73 -8.13 -13.93 7.49
C ARG A 73 -7.36 -13.01 6.53
N PRO A 74 -6.08 -12.70 6.82
CA PRO A 74 -5.27 -11.89 5.92
C PRO A 74 -5.02 -12.66 4.61
N LEU A 75 -4.85 -11.93 3.48
CA LEU A 75 -4.49 -12.45 2.13
C LEU A 75 -3.37 -13.52 2.13
N VAL A 76 -2.56 -13.53 3.18
CA VAL A 76 -1.47 -14.47 3.46
C VAL A 76 -1.94 -15.94 3.42
N ASP A 77 -3.19 -16.24 3.78
CA ASP A 77 -3.65 -17.62 3.91
C ASP A 77 -4.14 -18.26 2.60
N TYR A 78 -4.26 -17.50 1.50
CA TYR A 78 -4.90 -17.99 0.27
C TYR A 78 -3.92 -18.44 -0.83
N GLY A 79 -2.66 -17.97 -0.85
CA GLY A 79 -1.71 -18.39 -1.89
C GLY A 79 -0.27 -17.89 -1.76
N ARG A 80 0.68 -18.71 -2.23
CA ARG A 80 2.14 -18.37 -2.26
C ARG A 80 2.44 -17.09 -3.05
N ILE A 81 1.66 -16.82 -4.10
CA ILE A 81 1.83 -15.62 -4.95
C ILE A 81 1.48 -14.37 -4.17
N GLU A 82 0.40 -14.37 -3.38
CA GLU A 82 -0.01 -13.21 -2.57
C GLU A 82 0.96 -12.98 -1.41
N GLN A 83 1.50 -14.04 -0.81
CA GLN A 83 2.57 -13.94 0.20
C GLN A 83 3.86 -13.34 -0.38
N LEU A 84 4.22 -13.71 -1.61
CA LEU A 84 5.39 -13.17 -2.29
C LEU A 84 5.16 -11.70 -2.66
N PHE A 85 3.98 -11.38 -3.20
CA PHE A 85 3.62 -10.02 -3.58
C PHE A 85 3.58 -9.10 -2.35
N ARG A 86 3.11 -9.57 -1.19
CA ARG A 86 3.13 -8.79 0.07
C ARG A 86 4.54 -8.51 0.63
N LYS A 87 5.59 -9.15 0.11
CA LYS A 87 6.97 -8.79 0.45
C LYS A 87 7.47 -7.64 -0.42
N PHE A 88 6.89 -7.45 -1.60
CA PHE A 88 7.32 -6.49 -2.60
C PHE A 88 6.26 -5.43 -2.90
N ASP A 89 5.09 -5.48 -2.28
CA ASP A 89 3.98 -4.57 -2.55
C ASP A 89 4.34 -3.12 -2.20
N GLY A 90 3.50 -2.18 -2.64
CA GLY A 90 3.59 -0.75 -2.36
C GLY A 90 3.44 -0.43 -0.87
N ARG A 91 4.41 -0.86 -0.07
CA ARG A 91 4.57 -0.56 1.35
C ARG A 91 5.85 0.24 1.56
N LYS A 92 5.90 0.97 2.67
CA LYS A 92 7.03 1.78 3.17
C LYS A 92 8.42 1.31 2.72
N ASN A 93 8.75 0.04 2.94
CA ASN A 93 10.08 -0.49 2.64
C ASN A 93 10.41 -0.45 1.14
N SER A 94 9.44 -0.74 0.27
CA SER A 94 9.63 -0.72 -1.19
C SER A 94 9.84 0.71 -1.69
N TYR A 95 9.05 1.67 -1.18
CA TYR A 95 9.20 3.07 -1.58
C TYR A 95 10.49 3.70 -1.06
N ILE A 96 10.91 3.39 0.16
CA ILE A 96 12.21 3.83 0.70
C ILE A 96 13.37 3.35 -0.18
N LEU A 97 13.32 2.12 -0.69
CA LEU A 97 14.35 1.61 -1.61
C LEU A 97 14.42 2.41 -2.90
N PHE A 98 13.28 2.74 -3.52
CA PHE A 98 13.25 3.57 -4.72
C PHE A 98 13.79 4.97 -4.47
N ILE A 99 13.43 5.59 -3.34
CA ILE A 99 13.94 6.92 -2.95
C ILE A 99 15.45 6.85 -2.71
N LEU A 100 15.94 5.85 -1.99
CA LEU A 100 17.37 5.66 -1.71
C LEU A 100 18.17 5.54 -3.01
N ILE A 101 17.71 4.69 -3.94
CA ILE A 101 18.32 4.54 -5.27
C ILE A 101 18.32 5.88 -5.99
N GLY A 102 17.17 6.57 -6.05
CA GLY A 102 17.08 7.89 -6.71
C GLY A 102 18.04 8.94 -6.13
N ILE A 103 18.23 8.97 -4.82
CA ILE A 103 19.16 9.89 -4.16
C ILE A 103 20.62 9.51 -4.47
N VAL A 104 20.97 8.22 -4.37
CA VAL A 104 22.34 7.73 -4.64
C VAL A 104 22.77 8.04 -6.07
N PHE A 105 21.87 7.92 -7.04
CA PHE A 105 22.13 8.23 -8.44
C PHE A 105 21.87 9.70 -8.82
N ASN A 106 21.60 10.59 -7.84
CA ASN A 106 21.27 12.01 -8.07
C ASN A 106 20.08 12.25 -9.03
N VAL A 107 19.16 11.31 -9.10
CA VAL A 107 17.95 11.33 -9.96
C VAL A 107 16.66 11.15 -9.13
N PRO A 108 16.39 12.01 -8.14
CA PRO A 108 15.24 11.86 -7.23
C PRO A 108 13.89 11.93 -7.95
N PHE A 109 13.79 12.62 -9.10
CA PHE A 109 12.55 12.64 -9.89
C PHE A 109 12.14 11.26 -10.41
N TYR A 110 13.10 10.45 -10.85
CA TYR A 110 12.83 9.10 -11.34
C TYR A 110 12.42 8.15 -10.22
N SER A 111 12.86 8.39 -8.98
CA SER A 111 12.34 7.64 -7.84
C SER A 111 10.85 7.90 -7.61
N LEU A 112 10.41 9.16 -7.74
CA LEU A 112 8.99 9.51 -7.62
C LEU A 112 8.17 8.85 -8.75
N ALA A 113 8.67 8.85 -9.98
CA ALA A 113 8.03 8.16 -11.09
C ALA A 113 7.97 6.64 -10.89
N ALA A 114 9.04 6.02 -10.38
CA ALA A 114 9.07 4.59 -10.06
C ALA A 114 8.03 4.22 -8.98
N ILE A 115 7.90 5.05 -7.94
CA ILE A 115 6.89 4.87 -6.89
C ILE A 115 5.48 4.97 -7.48
N ALA A 116 5.22 5.93 -8.36
CA ALA A 116 3.92 6.09 -9.04
C ALA A 116 3.55 4.86 -9.89
N VAL A 117 4.50 4.32 -10.64
CA VAL A 117 4.28 3.09 -11.42
C VAL A 117 4.05 1.90 -10.49
N TRP A 118 4.83 1.78 -9.42
CA TRP A 118 4.71 0.66 -8.49
C TRP A 118 3.41 0.68 -7.68
N SER A 119 2.94 1.87 -7.27
CA SER A 119 1.67 2.03 -6.57
C SER A 119 0.49 1.64 -7.47
N PHE A 120 0.54 2.02 -8.76
CA PHE A 120 -0.45 1.59 -9.75
C PHE A 120 -0.47 0.07 -9.93
N ILE A 121 0.70 -0.56 -10.15
CA ILE A 121 0.80 -2.02 -10.31
C ILE A 121 0.23 -2.74 -9.07
N SER A 122 0.56 -2.25 -7.87
CA SER A 122 0.07 -2.80 -6.61
C SER A 122 -1.46 -2.67 -6.52
N ALA A 123 -2.00 -1.48 -6.78
CA ALA A 123 -3.43 -1.22 -6.78
C ALA A 123 -4.20 -2.15 -7.75
N VAL A 124 -3.72 -2.29 -8.98
CA VAL A 124 -4.32 -3.17 -9.99
C VAL A 124 -4.30 -4.64 -9.55
N PHE A 125 -3.18 -5.10 -9.00
CA PHE A 125 -3.03 -6.48 -8.52
C PHE A 125 -4.04 -6.78 -7.40
N TYR A 126 -4.09 -5.92 -6.38
CA TYR A 126 -4.99 -6.10 -5.24
C TYR A 126 -6.46 -5.96 -5.63
N CYS A 127 -6.82 -4.98 -6.46
CA CYS A 127 -8.19 -4.82 -6.96
C CYS A 127 -8.65 -6.08 -7.71
N SER A 128 -7.82 -6.59 -8.62
CA SER A 128 -8.13 -7.81 -9.38
C SER A 128 -8.35 -9.02 -8.47
N ARG A 129 -7.57 -9.14 -7.40
CA ARG A 129 -7.71 -10.22 -6.41
C ARG A 129 -8.98 -10.04 -5.58
N THR A 130 -9.24 -8.83 -5.10
CA THR A 130 -10.43 -8.51 -4.32
C THR A 130 -11.70 -8.80 -5.10
N ILE A 131 -11.78 -8.39 -6.36
CA ILE A 131 -12.94 -8.68 -7.23
C ILE A 131 -13.13 -10.19 -7.40
N LYS A 132 -12.06 -10.93 -7.73
CA LYS A 132 -12.14 -12.40 -7.90
C LYS A 132 -12.63 -13.10 -6.63
N HIS A 133 -12.17 -12.68 -5.46
CA HIS A 133 -12.54 -13.30 -4.20
C HIS A 133 -13.97 -12.95 -3.78
N ILE A 134 -14.38 -11.68 -3.88
CA ILE A 134 -15.76 -11.27 -3.59
C ILE A 134 -16.74 -12.01 -4.51
N TYR A 135 -16.44 -12.07 -5.81
CA TYR A 135 -17.26 -12.80 -6.77
C TYR A 135 -17.37 -14.31 -6.47
N ALA A 136 -16.27 -14.92 -6.00
CA ALA A 136 -16.29 -16.33 -5.58
C ALA A 136 -17.13 -16.56 -4.30
N LEU A 137 -17.13 -15.60 -3.37
CA LEU A 137 -17.97 -15.64 -2.17
C LEU A 137 -19.46 -15.52 -2.53
N ASP A 138 -19.82 -14.60 -3.43
CA ASP A 138 -21.20 -14.44 -3.90
C ASP A 138 -21.71 -15.72 -4.58
N LYS A 139 -20.90 -16.33 -5.46
CA LYS A 139 -21.26 -17.62 -6.08
C LYS A 139 -21.46 -18.76 -5.09
N ARG A 140 -20.70 -18.79 -3.99
CA ARG A 140 -20.87 -19.81 -2.93
C ARG A 140 -22.14 -19.56 -2.13
N LYS A 141 -22.49 -18.31 -1.87
CA LYS A 141 -23.71 -17.94 -1.14
C LYS A 141 -24.97 -18.31 -1.93
N VAL A 142 -24.97 -18.07 -3.24
CA VAL A 142 -26.06 -18.47 -4.16
C VAL A 142 -26.24 -19.99 -4.26
N ARG A 143 -25.18 -20.77 -4.06
CA ARG A 143 -25.25 -22.26 -4.11
C ARG A 143 -25.77 -22.88 -2.80
N LEU A 144 -25.82 -22.11 -1.71
CA LEU A 144 -26.24 -22.57 -0.38
C LEU A 144 -27.66 -22.11 -0.01
N SER A 145 -28.29 -21.26 -0.83
CA SER A 145 -29.69 -20.81 -0.75
C SER A 145 -30.56 -21.59 -1.72
#